data_AF-A0A562IHE1-F1
#
_entry.id   AF-A0A562IHE1-F1
#
_cell.length_a   1.000
_cell.length_b   1.000
_cell.length_c   1.000
_cell.angle_alpha   90.00
_cell.angle_beta   90.00
_cell.angle_gamma   90.00
#
_symmetry.space_group_name_H-M   'P 1'
#
loop_
_entity.id
_entity.type
_entity.pdbx_description
1 polymer ?
#
loop_
_entity_poly.entity_id
_entity_poly.type
_entity_poly.pdbx_seq_one_letter_code
_entity_poly.pdbx_strand_id
1 'polypeptide(L)'
;MVHATETRPGTDPDRASFTIALHTAREQLTNAADVLPENTDLTGAIGRAVLAELLPPRRARTSTRRVKSPLSRYAKHPPGRPTTNQKITNLAITIHDDTTEPLPPPTPSPPRKPRKPRLTAAATP
;
A
#
# COMPACT_ATOMS: atom_id res chain seq x y z
N MET A 1 16.53 -2.89 5.08
CA MET A 1 15.94 -1.78 5.95
C MET A 1 14.75 -2.31 6.75
N VAL A 2 14.24 -3.39 6.32
CA VAL A 2 13.08 -4.02 6.99
C VAL A 2 13.57 -4.85 8.19
N HIS A 3 14.71 -5.46 7.98
CA HIS A 3 15.23 -6.21 9.13
C HIS A 3 15.61 -5.28 10.28
N ALA A 4 16.21 -4.17 9.95
CA ALA A 4 16.58 -3.18 10.99
C ALA A 4 15.34 -2.66 11.73
N THR A 5 14.29 -2.33 11.01
CA THR A 5 13.05 -1.80 11.65
C THR A 5 12.36 -2.89 12.46
N GLU A 6 12.60 -4.20 12.10
CA GLU A 6 11.96 -5.30 12.85
C GLU A 6 12.68 -5.55 14.18
N THR A 7 13.87 -5.03 14.24
CA THR A 7 14.61 -5.21 15.51
C THR A 7 14.07 -4.28 16.60
N ARG A 8 13.26 -3.18 16.16
CA ARG A 8 12.66 -2.25 17.14
C ARG A 8 11.13 -2.26 16.97
N PRO A 9 10.53 -2.95 18.06
CA PRO A 9 9.06 -3.03 17.96
C PRO A 9 8.41 -1.64 17.97
N GLY A 10 7.48 -1.47 16.97
CA GLY A 10 6.69 -0.21 17.00
C GLY A 10 7.26 0.83 16.03
N THR A 11 8.33 0.40 15.32
CA THR A 11 8.92 1.35 14.36
C THR A 11 8.27 1.14 12.98
N ASP A 12 7.76 2.27 12.46
CA ASP A 12 7.16 2.24 11.10
C ASP A 12 8.25 2.03 10.04
N PRO A 13 8.19 0.84 9.33
CA PRO A 13 9.22 0.54 8.31
C PRO A 13 9.31 1.64 7.25
N ASP A 14 8.30 2.42 7.13
CA ASP A 14 8.31 3.48 6.09
C ASP A 14 9.17 4.67 6.51
N ARG A 15 9.54 4.56 7.69
CA ARG A 15 10.37 5.68 8.18
C ARG A 15 11.85 5.37 7.93
N ALA A 16 12.12 4.29 7.43
CA ALA A 16 13.53 3.93 7.17
C ALA A 16 13.99 4.59 5.86
N SER A 17 14.99 5.57 6.07
CA SER A 17 15.47 6.35 4.90
C SER A 17 16.48 5.54 4.07
N PHE A 18 16.10 5.52 2.75
CA PHE A 18 17.03 4.85 1.82
C PHE A 18 18.30 5.70 1.63
N THR A 19 18.23 6.94 1.68
CA THR A 19 19.40 7.81 1.46
C THR A 19 20.43 7.64 2.59
N ILE A 20 19.88 7.60 3.76
CA ILE A 20 20.83 7.39 4.88
C ILE A 20 21.51 6.02 4.72
N ALA A 21 20.75 5.12 4.33
CA ALA A 21 21.34 3.78 4.15
C ALA A 21 22.41 3.79 3.03
N LEU A 22 22.00 4.42 1.95
CA LEU A 22 22.94 4.47 0.83
C LEU A 22 24.23 5.23 1.19
N HIS A 23 24.12 6.30 1.81
CA HIS A 23 25.33 7.07 2.19
C HIS A 23 26.19 6.31 3.20
N THR A 24 25.51 5.67 4.06
CA THR A 24 26.29 4.91 5.06
C THR A 24 27.00 3.73 4.37
N ALA A 25 26.31 3.15 3.52
CA ALA A 25 26.95 2.04 2.80
C ALA A 25 28.15 2.53 1.99
N ARG A 26 27.96 3.60 1.37
CA ARG A 26 29.10 4.17 0.62
C ARG A 26 30.28 4.49 1.54
N GLU A 27 29.98 5.02 2.64
CA GLU A 27 31.08 5.33 3.58
C GLU A 27 31.77 4.04 4.04
N GLN A 28 30.97 3.05 4.24
CA GLN A 28 31.59 1.80 4.68
C GLN A 28 32.51 1.22 3.59
N LEU A 29 32.03 1.33 2.39
CA LEU A 29 32.86 0.84 1.28
C LEU A 29 34.12 1.67 1.10
N THR A 30 34.01 2.94 1.14
CA THR A 30 35.19 3.81 0.96
C THR A 30 36.21 3.62 2.09
N ASN A 31 35.73 3.33 3.22
CA ASN A 31 36.65 3.19 4.37
C ASN A 31 37.05 1.73 4.57
N ALA A 32 36.55 0.94 3.65
CA ALA A 32 36.74 -0.52 3.83
C ALA A 32 36.44 -0.94 5.28
N ALA A 33 35.43 -0.41 5.76
CA ALA A 33 35.03 -0.74 7.14
C ALA A 33 34.18 -2.02 7.14
N ASP A 34 34.43 -2.90 8.18
CA ASP A 34 33.59 -4.07 8.47
C ASP A 34 33.68 -5.11 7.35
N VAL A 35 34.81 -5.19 6.65
CA VAL A 35 35.01 -6.16 5.55
C VAL A 35 35.14 -7.56 6.15
N LEU A 36 35.71 -7.57 7.47
CA LEU A 36 35.68 -8.86 8.20
C LEU A 36 34.92 -8.67 9.52
N PRO A 37 33.65 -8.89 9.34
CA PRO A 37 32.89 -8.57 10.56
C PRO A 37 33.11 -9.62 11.66
N GLU A 38 33.35 -9.17 12.89
CA GLU A 38 33.56 -10.04 14.08
C GLU A 38 32.24 -10.67 14.53
N ASN A 39 31.10 -10.06 14.11
CA ASN A 39 29.77 -10.58 14.47
C ASN A 39 28.82 -10.47 13.28
N THR A 40 27.96 -11.51 13.14
CA THR A 40 27.05 -11.54 11.98
C THR A 40 25.75 -10.81 12.32
N ASP A 41 25.93 -9.64 12.82
CA ASP A 41 24.70 -8.88 13.09
C ASP A 41 24.08 -8.43 11.75
N LEU A 42 22.75 -8.92 11.67
CA LEU A 42 22.07 -8.67 10.37
C LEU A 42 21.67 -7.19 10.25
N THR A 43 21.60 -6.49 11.38
CA THR A 43 21.25 -5.06 11.29
C THR A 43 22.47 -4.22 10.86
N GLY A 44 23.61 -4.72 11.33
CA GLY A 44 24.88 -4.13 10.84
C GLY A 44 24.91 -2.61 10.99
N ALA A 45 25.96 -2.00 10.54
CA ALA A 45 26.21 -0.54 10.67
C ALA A 45 25.20 0.28 9.84
N ILE A 46 24.80 -0.32 8.84
CA ILE A 46 23.85 0.43 7.98
C ILE A 46 22.48 0.50 8.68
N GLY A 47 22.01 -0.60 9.10
CA GLY A 47 20.71 -0.63 9.80
C GLY A 47 20.71 0.25 11.07
N ARG A 48 21.81 0.29 11.74
CA ARG A 48 21.88 1.12 12.96
C ARG A 48 21.87 2.62 12.61
N ALA A 49 22.54 2.83 11.55
CA ALA A 49 22.53 4.25 11.14
C ALA A 49 21.13 4.70 10.73
N VAL A 50 20.47 3.84 10.10
CA VAL A 50 19.09 4.23 9.69
C VAL A 50 18.22 4.38 10.94
N LEU A 51 18.38 3.48 11.88
CA LEU A 51 17.52 3.56 13.08
C LEU A 51 17.87 4.80 13.91
N ALA A 52 19.09 5.25 13.77
CA ALA A 52 19.51 6.43 14.56
C ALA A 52 18.94 7.72 13.96
N GLU A 53 18.64 7.58 12.65
CA GLU A 53 18.11 8.82 12.02
C GLU A 53 16.83 8.50 11.24
N LEU A 54 15.78 8.22 12.05
CA LEU A 54 14.52 7.87 11.35
C LEU A 54 13.86 9.14 10.79
N LEU A 55 13.25 8.96 9.64
CA LEU A 55 12.49 10.09 9.07
C LEU A 55 11.28 10.45 9.94
N PRO A 56 10.98 11.61 9.92
CA PRO A 56 9.80 11.97 10.71
C PRO A 56 8.60 11.06 10.38
N PRO A 57 7.70 10.83 11.36
CA PRO A 57 6.48 10.02 11.15
C PRO A 57 5.68 10.50 9.93
N ARG A 58 5.19 9.60 9.13
CA ARG A 58 4.41 9.95 7.93
C ARG A 58 2.93 10.12 8.30
N ARG A 59 2.36 10.95 7.75
CA ARG A 59 0.91 11.20 7.97
C ARG A 59 0.10 9.92 7.78
N ALA A 60 -1.02 9.49 8.71
CA ALA A 60 -1.94 8.34 8.68
C ALA A 60 -2.93 8.46 7.50
N ARG A 61 -3.05 7.54 6.65
CA ARG A 61 -4.00 7.65 5.51
C ARG A 61 -5.13 6.63 5.68
N THR A 62 -6.45 6.96 5.19
CA THR A 62 -7.69 6.14 5.28
C THR A 62 -7.80 5.27 4.04
N SER A 63 -6.85 5.72 2.92
CA SER A 63 -6.79 4.85 1.73
C SER A 63 -5.43 5.00 1.05
N THR A 64 -5.10 4.24 0.34
CA THR A 64 -3.80 3.92 -0.29
C THR A 64 -3.65 4.68 -1.62
N ARG A 65 -2.33 4.60 -2.02
CA ARG A 65 -2.13 5.28 -3.32
C ARG A 65 -2.27 4.26 -4.47
N ARG A 66 -3.20 4.53 -5.26
CA ARG A 66 -3.44 3.64 -6.42
C ARG A 66 -3.07 4.38 -7.71
N VAL A 67 -2.43 3.50 -8.54
CA VAL A 67 -2.22 4.06 -9.90
C VAL A 67 -3.41 3.68 -10.79
N LYS A 68 -3.96 4.54 -11.46
CA LYS A 68 -5.19 4.34 -12.26
C LYS A 68 -5.00 3.25 -13.32
N SER A 69 -5.79 1.89 -13.07
CA SER A 69 -5.70 0.92 -14.19
C SER A 69 -7.03 0.91 -14.98
N PRO A 70 -7.01 1.03 -16.25
CA PRO A 70 -8.18 1.24 -17.11
C PRO A 70 -8.93 -0.08 -17.38
N LEU A 71 -8.51 -1.27 -16.99
CA LEU A 71 -9.20 -2.56 -17.25
C LEU A 71 -9.76 -3.13 -15.95
N SER A 72 -9.65 -2.49 -14.86
CA SER A 72 -10.14 -3.05 -13.58
C SER A 72 -11.65 -2.79 -13.42
N ARG A 73 -12.40 -3.87 -13.01
CA ARG A 73 -13.83 -3.86 -12.64
C ARG A 73 -14.15 -2.71 -11.67
N TYR A 74 -13.08 -2.26 -10.78
CA TYR A 74 -13.19 -1.12 -9.84
C TYR A 74 -12.31 0.05 -10.31
N ALA A 75 -12.41 0.05 -11.55
CA ALA A 75 -11.69 1.16 -12.21
C ALA A 75 -12.23 2.51 -11.74
N LYS A 76 -13.41 2.27 -11.04
CA LYS A 76 -14.03 3.52 -10.58
C LYS A 76 -13.97 3.62 -9.04
N HIS A 77 -13.49 4.63 -8.69
CA HIS A 77 -13.39 4.96 -7.26
C HIS A 77 -14.80 5.11 -6.64
N PRO A 78 -15.09 4.08 -5.61
CA PRO A 78 -16.39 4.11 -4.93
C PRO A 78 -16.61 5.45 -4.21
N PRO A 79 -17.96 5.77 -4.35
CA PRO A 79 -18.18 7.07 -3.69
C PRO A 79 -17.97 6.98 -2.17
N GLY A 80 -16.70 7.55 -1.62
CA GLY A 80 -16.55 7.64 -0.15
C GLY A 80 -15.30 6.94 0.34
N ARG A 81 -14.44 6.55 -0.47
CA ARG A 81 -13.23 5.76 -0.10
C ARG A 81 -12.01 6.68 -0.10
N PRO A 82 -11.11 6.39 0.92
CA PRO A 82 -9.94 7.25 1.10
C PRO A 82 -8.77 6.84 0.20
N THR A 83 -8.25 7.48 -0.53
CA THR A 83 -7.27 7.32 -1.64
C THR A 83 -5.84 7.38 -1.09
N THR A 84 -5.78 7.62 0.15
CA THR A 84 -4.48 7.66 0.86
C THR A 84 -4.60 6.94 2.21
N ASN A 85 -3.43 6.69 2.63
CA ASN A 85 -3.31 6.03 3.95
C ASN A 85 -3.79 6.93 5.09
N GLN A 86 -4.98 6.57 5.69
CA GLN A 86 -5.50 7.41 6.85
C GLN A 86 -5.18 6.73 8.19
N LYS A 87 -4.84 7.52 9.22
CA LYS A 87 -4.54 7.06 10.59
C LYS A 87 -5.86 6.81 11.34
N ILE A 88 -5.99 5.71 11.82
CA ILE A 88 -7.28 5.31 12.42
C ILE A 88 -7.24 5.65 13.93
N THR A 89 -8.34 6.53 14.23
CA THR A 89 -8.31 7.14 15.58
C THR A 89 -9.40 6.51 16.46
N ASN A 90 -10.50 6.09 15.91
CA ASN A 90 -11.61 5.45 16.65
C ASN A 90 -12.53 4.73 15.66
N LEU A 91 -13.07 3.31 16.13
CA LEU A 91 -13.95 2.54 15.21
C LEU A 91 -15.27 2.21 15.92
N ALA A 92 -16.35 2.93 15.29
CA ALA A 92 -17.65 2.63 15.92
C ALA A 92 -18.35 1.49 15.16
N ILE A 93 -18.85 0.18 15.99
CA ILE A 93 -19.42 -0.97 15.25
C ILE A 93 -20.83 -1.24 15.79
N THR A 94 -21.80 -1.12 14.84
CA THR A 94 -23.17 -1.42 15.33
C THR A 94 -23.62 -2.76 14.74
N ILE A 95 -24.20 -3.82 15.65
CA ILE A 95 -24.58 -5.17 15.19
C ILE A 95 -26.12 -5.27 15.19
N HIS A 96 -26.62 -5.56 13.90
CA HIS A 96 -28.09 -5.67 13.85
C HIS A 96 -28.49 -7.16 13.78
N ASP A 97 -29.74 -7.59 14.54
CA ASP A 97 -30.22 -8.99 14.45
C ASP A 97 -31.21 -9.12 13.29
N ASP A 98 -31.24 -10.17 12.59
CA ASP A 98 -31.91 -10.52 11.31
C ASP A 98 -33.44 -10.43 11.46
N THR A 99 -34.06 -9.52 12.21
CA THR A 99 -35.53 -9.65 12.18
C THR A 99 -36.12 -8.63 11.21
N THR A 100 -36.41 -9.01 9.89
CA THR A 100 -37.16 -9.05 8.62
C THR A 100 -38.14 -7.86 8.53
N GLU A 101 -37.67 -6.71 8.06
CA GLU A 101 -38.76 -5.90 7.45
C GLU A 101 -38.82 -6.14 5.94
N PRO A 102 -40.17 -6.35 5.36
CA PRO A 102 -40.41 -6.81 3.99
C PRO A 102 -40.05 -5.73 2.96
N LEU A 103 -39.06 -6.13 2.03
CA LEU A 103 -38.48 -5.32 0.94
C LEU A 103 -39.58 -4.82 0.00
N PRO A 104 -39.54 -3.50 -0.35
CA PRO A 104 -40.44 -2.95 -1.38
C PRO A 104 -40.21 -3.62 -2.74
N PRO A 105 -41.40 -3.75 -3.55
CA PRO A 105 -41.33 -4.49 -4.81
C PRO A 105 -40.34 -3.84 -5.79
N PRO A 106 -39.48 -4.76 -6.42
CA PRO A 106 -38.41 -4.27 -7.30
C PRO A 106 -38.97 -3.46 -8.48
N THR A 107 -38.49 -2.17 -8.67
CA THR A 107 -38.72 -1.34 -9.87
C THR A 107 -38.12 -2.00 -11.12
N PRO A 108 -39.02 -2.07 -12.25
CA PRO A 108 -38.57 -2.74 -13.48
C PRO A 108 -37.35 -2.04 -14.09
N SER A 109 -36.22 -2.78 -14.17
CA SER A 109 -34.95 -2.39 -14.80
C SER A 109 -35.19 -1.96 -16.26
N PRO A 110 -34.55 -0.77 -16.62
CA PRO A 110 -34.64 -0.32 -18.02
C PRO A 110 -34.10 -1.37 -19.00
N PRO A 111 -34.76 -1.43 -20.27
CA PRO A 111 -34.38 -2.43 -21.26
C PRO A 111 -32.90 -2.31 -21.68
N ARG A 112 -32.25 -3.43 -21.49
CA ARG A 112 -30.84 -3.68 -21.88
C ARG A 112 -30.59 -3.30 -23.34
N LYS A 113 -29.72 -2.28 -23.58
CA LYS A 113 -29.34 -1.90 -24.95
C LYS A 113 -28.73 -3.10 -25.69
N PRO A 114 -29.21 -3.33 -26.99
CA PRO A 114 -28.73 -4.50 -27.74
C PRO A 114 -27.23 -4.38 -28.06
N ARG A 115 -26.59 -5.44 -27.69
CA ARG A 115 -25.14 -5.68 -27.93
C ARG A 115 -24.82 -5.56 -29.43
N LYS A 116 -23.96 -4.57 -29.82
CA LYS A 116 -23.53 -4.41 -31.23
C LYS A 116 -22.80 -5.67 -31.70
N PRO A 117 -23.24 -6.26 -32.86
CA PRO A 117 -22.53 -7.46 -33.35
C PRO A 117 -21.09 -7.14 -33.77
N ARG A 118 -20.22 -7.97 -33.22
CA ARG A 118 -18.77 -8.10 -33.45
C ARG A 118 -18.46 -8.14 -34.96
N LEU A 119 -17.90 -7.02 -35.51
CA LEU A 119 -17.42 -6.97 -36.91
C LEU A 119 -16.38 -8.05 -37.17
N THR A 120 -16.76 -9.25 -37.70
CA THR A 120 -15.81 -10.26 -38.24
C THR A 120 -15.09 -9.69 -39.47
N ALA A 121 -13.80 -9.32 -39.28
CA ALA A 121 -12.77 -8.98 -40.30
C ALA A 121 -12.84 -9.95 -41.49
N ALA A 122 -13.55 -9.62 -42.61
CA ALA A 122 -13.42 -10.25 -43.95
C ALA A 122 -12.05 -9.92 -44.55
N ALA A 123 -11.06 -10.92 -44.49
CA ALA A 123 -9.95 -11.40 -45.34
C ALA A 123 -9.93 -10.69 -46.70
N THR A 124 -9.04 -9.69 -46.67
CA THR A 124 -8.23 -9.01 -47.71
C THR A 124 -8.17 -9.83 -49.00
N PRO A 125 -8.22 -9.16 -50.23
CA PRO A 125 -8.28 -9.81 -51.55
C PRO A 125 -7.01 -10.62 -51.86
#